data_AF-A0A5S3WSC3-F1
#
_entry.id   AF-A0A5S3WSC3-F1
#
_cell.length_a   1.000
_cell.length_b   1.000
_cell.length_c   1.000
_cell.angle_alpha   90.00
_cell.angle_beta   90.00
_cell.angle_gamma   90.00
#
_symmetry.space_group_name_H-M   'P 1'
#
loop_
_entity.id
_entity.type
_entity.pdbx_description
1 polymer ?
#
loop_
_entity_poly.entity_id
_entity_poly.type
_entity_poly.pdbx_seq_one_letter_code
_entity_poly.pdbx_strand_id
1 'polypeptide(L)' 'MQCIYLRADGTVSATSETLEQCTGYVLVPAADAQALTASYQITSLGITEAFTWGFGVVVMLGFLSYKVRAARAVIKMI' A
#
# COMPACT_ATOMS: atom_id res chain seq x y z
N MET A 1 -6.19 -2.28 -12.17
CA MET A 1 -5.17 -2.36 -13.24
C MET A 1 -5.46 -1.20 -14.20
N GLN A 2 -4.57 -0.20 -14.24
CA GLN A 2 -4.73 1.06 -15.00
C GLN A 2 -4.37 0.86 -16.47
N CYS A 3 -5.04 1.60 -17.35
CA CYS A 3 -4.70 1.70 -18.76
C CYS A 3 -3.44 2.56 -18.98
N ILE A 4 -2.56 2.13 -19.88
CA ILE A 4 -1.35 2.85 -20.30
C ILE A 4 -1.48 3.20 -21.78
N TYR A 5 -1.36 4.48 -22.10
CA TYR A 5 -1.37 4.98 -23.47
C TYR A 5 0.01 5.52 -23.85
N LEU A 6 0.48 5.16 -25.04
CA LEU A 6 1.60 5.81 -25.70
C LEU A 6 1.12 7.10 -26.33
N ARG A 7 1.72 8.22 -25.96
CA ARG A 7 1.51 9.49 -26.64
C ARG A 7 2.46 9.57 -27.85
N ALA A 8 2.11 10.36 -28.86
CA ALA A 8 2.84 10.46 -30.14
C ALA A 8 4.29 11.00 -29.99
N ASP A 9 4.65 11.47 -28.81
CA ASP A 9 5.99 11.90 -28.40
C ASP A 9 6.86 10.76 -27.85
N GLY A 10 6.34 9.52 -27.80
CA GLY A 10 7.04 8.35 -27.27
C GLY A 10 6.99 8.23 -25.74
N THR A 11 6.21 9.08 -25.06
CA THR A 11 6.04 9.00 -23.60
C THR A 11 4.88 8.07 -23.22
N VAL A 12 5.02 7.39 -22.08
CA VAL A 12 4.00 6.48 -21.54
C VAL A 12 3.29 7.19 -20.39
N SER A 13 1.97 7.38 -20.51
CA SER A 13 1.15 7.98 -19.45
C SER A 13 0.17 6.95 -18.89
N ALA A 14 0.13 6.83 -17.57
CA ALA A 14 -0.86 6.02 -16.87
C ALA A 14 -2.17 6.81 -16.71
N THR A 15 -3.27 6.24 -17.19
CA THR A 15 -4.60 6.86 -17.14
C THR A 15 -5.45 6.20 -16.05
N SER A 16 -6.33 6.95 -15.39
CA SER A 16 -7.24 6.45 -14.34
C SER A 16 -8.40 5.58 -14.84
N GLU A 17 -8.41 5.23 -16.14
CA GLU A 17 -9.48 4.44 -16.74
C GLU A 17 -9.39 2.97 -16.36
N THR A 18 -10.55 2.32 -16.32
CA THR A 18 -10.71 0.92 -15.95
C THR A 18 -10.32 0.02 -17.12
N LEU A 19 -9.88 -1.21 -16.83
CA LEU A 19 -9.35 -2.12 -17.85
C LEU A 19 -10.36 -2.46 -18.97
N GLU A 20 -11.65 -2.29 -18.72
CA GLU A 20 -12.72 -2.50 -19.70
C GLU A 20 -12.75 -1.43 -20.81
N GLN A 21 -12.11 -0.27 -20.57
CA GLN A 21 -12.04 0.86 -21.51
C GLN A 21 -10.70 0.91 -22.28
N CYS A 22 -9.75 0.04 -21.93
CA CYS A 22 -8.47 -0.12 -22.64
C CYS A 22 -8.71 -0.74 -24.03
N THR A 23 -8.69 0.05 -25.10
CA THR A 23 -8.88 -0.43 -26.49
C THR A 23 -7.58 -0.54 -27.30
N GLY A 24 -6.43 -0.76 -26.65
CA GLY A 24 -5.14 -0.89 -27.33
C GLY A 24 -4.09 -1.66 -26.53
N TYR A 25 -3.18 -2.30 -27.25
CA TYR A 25 -1.99 -2.93 -26.69
C TYR A 25 -0.75 -2.18 -27.15
N VAL A 26 0.16 -1.94 -26.20
CA VAL A 26 1.41 -1.24 -26.42
C VAL A 26 2.55 -2.23 -26.23
N LEU A 27 3.41 -2.35 -27.25
CA LEU A 27 4.63 -3.15 -27.17
C LEU A 27 5.75 -2.27 -26.60
N VAL A 28 6.13 -2.55 -25.36
CA VAL A 28 7.24 -1.89 -24.66
C VAL A 28 8.42 -2.88 -24.58
N PRO A 29 9.68 -2.43 -24.73
CA PRO A 29 10.85 -3.26 -24.40
C PRO A 29 10.73 -3.90 -23.01
N ALA A 30 11.20 -5.14 -22.87
CA ALA A 30 11.04 -5.92 -21.63
C ALA A 30 11.63 -5.23 -20.39
N ALA A 31 12.71 -4.46 -20.55
CA ALA A 31 13.33 -3.70 -19.48
C ALA A 31 12.40 -2.61 -18.91
N ASP A 32 11.71 -1.88 -19.78
CA ASP A 32 10.81 -0.80 -19.39
C ASP A 32 9.46 -1.36 -18.89
N ALA A 33 9.03 -2.52 -19.41
CA ALA A 33 7.87 -3.24 -18.90
C ALA A 33 8.05 -3.69 -17.44
N GLN A 34 9.26 -4.10 -17.04
CA GLN A 34 9.57 -4.41 -15.64
C GLN A 34 9.52 -3.17 -14.75
N ALA A 35 10.07 -2.04 -15.20
CA ALA A 35 10.01 -0.79 -14.46
C ALA A 35 8.57 -0.28 -14.26
N LEU A 36 7.74 -0.41 -15.30
CA LEU A 36 6.33 -0.04 -15.24
C LEU A 36 5.53 -0.98 -14.33
N THR A 37 5.72 -2.30 -14.42
CA THR A 37 4.96 -3.25 -13.60
C THR A 37 5.38 -3.26 -12.13
N ALA A 38 6.66 -3.00 -11.83
CA ALA A 38 7.17 -2.95 -10.46
C ALA A 38 6.49 -1.88 -9.60
N SER A 39 6.06 -0.75 -10.18
CA SER A 39 5.39 0.32 -9.44
C SER A 39 3.92 0.03 -9.12
N TYR A 40 3.27 -0.86 -9.88
CA TYR A 40 1.86 -1.25 -9.67
C TYR A 40 1.70 -2.55 -8.88
N GLN A 41 2.77 -3.31 -8.69
CA GLN A 41 2.71 -4.55 -7.91
C GLN A 41 2.75 -4.22 -6.42
N ILE A 42 1.63 -4.49 -5.75
CA ILE A 42 1.63 -4.57 -4.29
C ILE A 42 2.56 -5.73 -3.91
N THR A 43 3.70 -5.40 -3.34
CA THR A 43 4.65 -6.40 -2.88
C THR A 43 4.20 -6.99 -1.55
N SER A 44 4.50 -8.27 -1.32
CA SER A 44 4.28 -8.93 -0.03
C SER A 44 5.02 -8.21 1.11
N LEU A 45 6.16 -7.58 0.80
CA LEU A 45 6.91 -6.75 1.73
C LEU A 45 6.11 -5.53 2.20
N GLY A 46 5.51 -4.78 1.27
CA GLY A 46 4.71 -3.59 1.60
C GLY A 46 3.47 -3.92 2.43
N ILE A 47 2.81 -5.05 2.16
CA ILE A 47 1.68 -5.55 2.96
C ILE A 47 2.16 -5.89 4.38
N THR A 48 3.28 -6.60 4.48
CA THR A 48 3.83 -7.04 5.77
C THR A 48 4.26 -5.85 6.63
N GLU A 49 4.90 -4.85 6.05
CA GLU A 49 5.30 -3.64 6.75
C GLU A 49 4.09 -2.87 7.29
N ALA A 50 3.10 -2.61 6.44
CA ALA A 50 1.88 -1.90 6.83
C ALA A 50 1.11 -2.65 7.94
N PHE A 51 1.01 -3.98 7.83
CA PHE A 51 0.39 -4.81 8.86
C PHE A 51 1.17 -4.78 10.17
N THR A 52 2.49 -4.91 10.11
CA THR A 52 3.36 -4.92 11.30
C THR A 52 3.24 -3.61 12.07
N TRP A 53 3.21 -2.48 11.37
CA TRP A 53 2.99 -1.17 11.98
C TRP A 53 1.61 -1.06 12.62
N GLY A 54 0.55 -1.42 11.90
CA GLY A 54 -0.82 -1.39 12.43
C GLY A 54 -0.99 -2.27 13.67
N PHE A 55 -0.49 -3.51 13.59
CA PHE A 55 -0.50 -4.45 14.70
C PHE A 55 0.32 -3.94 15.90
N GLY A 56 1.52 -3.41 15.65
CA GLY A 56 2.39 -2.86 16.69
C GLY A 56 1.74 -1.73 17.46
N VAL A 57 1.06 -0.80 16.77
CA VAL A 57 0.33 0.30 17.42
C VAL A 57 -0.81 -0.21 18.30
N VAL A 58 -1.61 -1.17 17.80
CA VAL A 58 -2.72 -1.76 18.56
C VAL A 58 -2.22 -2.43 19.84
N VAL A 59 -1.16 -3.24 19.74
CA VAL A 59 -0.57 -3.91 20.91
C VAL A 59 0.00 -2.89 21.90
N MET A 60 0.69 -1.86 21.42
CA MET A 60 1.28 -0.83 22.27
C MET A 60 0.22 -0.04 23.03
N LEU A 61 -0.84 0.41 22.35
CA LEU A 61 -1.96 1.11 22.98
C LEU A 61 -2.75 0.21 23.94
N GLY A 62 -2.90 -1.07 23.60
CA GLY A 62 -3.53 -2.06 24.49
C GLY A 62 -2.75 -2.26 25.78
N PHE A 63 -1.42 -2.40 25.70
CA PHE A 63 -0.54 -2.51 26.86
C PHE A 63 -0.59 -1.25 27.74
N LEU A 64 -0.54 -0.08 27.11
CA LEU A 64 -0.59 1.21 27.83
C LEU A 64 -1.94 1.37 28.56
N SER A 65 -3.04 0.99 27.90
CA SER A 65 -4.38 0.98 28.50
C SER A 65 -4.48 0.06 29.71
N TYR A 66 -3.88 -1.14 29.62
CA TYR A 66 -3.81 -2.08 30.74
C TYR A 66 -3.05 -1.49 31.94
N LYS A 67 -1.88 -0.87 31.71
CA LYS A 67 -1.09 -0.23 32.76
C LYS A 67 -1.82 0.94 33.41
N VAL A 68 -2.48 1.78 32.62
CA VAL A 68 -3.30 2.89 33.14
C VAL A 68 -4.46 2.37 33.98
N ARG A 69 -5.10 1.27 33.56
CA ARG A 69 -6.18 0.64 34.34
C ARG A 69 -5.66 0.10 35.68
N ALA A 70 -4.51 -0.57 35.68
CA ALA A 70 -3.88 -1.07 36.91
C ALA A 70 -3.53 0.09 37.87
N ALA A 71 -2.92 1.17 37.35
CA ALA A 71 -2.59 2.36 38.15
C ALA A 71 -3.85 2.99 38.77
N ARG A 72 -4.92 3.15 37.99
CA ARG A 72 -6.21 3.66 38.50
C ARG A 72 -6.83 2.75 39.57
N ALA A 73 -6.70 1.44 39.42
CA ALA A 73 -7.22 0.49 40.41
C ALA A 73 -6.49 0.59 41.75
N VAL A 74 -5.16 0.74 41.73
CA VAL A 74 -4.35 0.94 42.95
C VAL A 74 -4.69 2.27 43.62
N ILE A 75 -4.80 3.36 42.87
CA ILE A 75 -5.15 4.68 43.44
C ILE A 75 -6.53 4.65 44.09
N LYS A 76 -7.52 3.94 43.52
CA LYS A 76 -8.87 3.82 44.09
C LYS A 76 -8.91 2.95 45.36
N MET A 77 -7.90 2.11 45.57
CA MET A 77 -7.81 1.22 46.73
C MET A 77 -7.23 1.91 47.97
N ILE A 78 -6.60 3.07 47.79
CA ILE A 78 -6.11 3.97 48.85
C ILE A 78 -7.24 4.95 49.19
#